data_AF-A0AAN5CC77-F1
#
_entry.id   AF-A0AAN5CC77-F1
#
_cell.length_a   1.000
_cell.length_b   1.000
_cell.length_c   1.000
_cell.angle_alpha   90.00
_cell.angle_beta   90.00
_cell.angle_gamma   90.00
#
_symmetry.space_group_name_H-M   'P 1'
#
loop_
_entity.id
_entity.type
_entity.pdbx_description
1 polymer ?
#
loop_
_entity_poly.entity_id
_entity_poly.type
_entity_poly.pdbx_seq_one_letter_code
_entity_poly.pdbx_strand_id
1 'polypeptide(L)'
;SEMNNNALNVEVIGVLPTQTSIYQTNDGTTYLFQAIEGAPMRLFVLIRGKQVFAKLPSDIITVPETDGDAMYFASDGKIYSAVLNETNEFTVQHVRDKLPLEEFHDSAFCVHDRYLLFINKGKYTYRMWDNPARD
;
A
#
# COMPACT_ATOMS: atom_id res chain seq x y z
N SER A 1 31.47 2.13 36.39
CA SER A 1 30.73 1.53 35.25
C SER A 1 30.66 2.57 34.15
N GLU A 2 31.38 2.37 33.06
CA GLU A 2 31.30 3.25 31.90
C GLU A 2 29.92 3.07 31.23
N MET A 3 29.16 4.16 31.13
CA MET A 3 27.93 4.18 30.36
C MET A 3 28.32 4.16 28.88
N ASN A 4 28.06 3.03 28.21
CA ASN A 4 28.10 2.94 26.76
C ASN A 4 27.02 3.89 26.19
N ASN A 5 27.42 5.12 25.88
CA ASN A 5 26.67 6.01 25.01
C ASN A 5 26.78 5.45 23.59
N ASN A 6 25.99 4.41 23.28
CA ASN A 6 25.70 4.01 21.91
C ASN A 6 24.87 5.15 21.29
N ALA A 7 25.57 6.19 20.84
CA ALA A 7 24.96 7.25 20.06
C ALA A 7 24.35 6.61 18.81
N LEU A 8 23.04 6.81 18.62
CA LEU A 8 22.38 6.45 17.37
C LEU A 8 23.04 7.29 16.27
N ASN A 9 23.74 6.65 15.35
CA ASN A 9 24.18 7.30 14.13
C ASN A 9 22.94 7.52 13.25
N VAL A 10 22.42 8.75 13.26
CA VAL A 10 21.31 9.16 12.39
C VAL A 10 21.91 9.66 11.08
N GLU A 11 21.63 8.94 9.99
CA GLU A 11 21.99 9.36 8.64
C GLU A 11 20.74 9.87 7.92
N VAL A 12 20.82 11.08 7.35
CA VAL A 12 19.77 11.62 6.48
C VAL A 12 20.03 11.12 5.06
N ILE A 13 19.25 10.12 4.63
CA ILE A 13 19.40 9.51 3.30
C ILE A 13 18.78 10.32 2.16
N GLY A 14 17.98 11.35 2.46
CA GLY A 14 17.39 12.23 1.47
C GLY A 14 16.22 13.06 2.01
N VAL A 15 15.77 14.03 1.20
CA VAL A 15 14.56 14.82 1.43
C VAL A 15 13.44 14.26 0.56
N LEU A 16 12.27 14.05 1.15
CA LEU A 16 11.12 13.56 0.41
C LEU A 16 10.58 14.63 -0.55
N PRO A 17 10.20 14.26 -1.78
CA PRO A 17 9.46 15.15 -2.65
C PRO A 17 8.17 15.67 -1.99
N THR A 18 7.68 16.82 -2.43
CA THR A 18 6.38 17.32 -1.99
C THR A 18 5.26 16.34 -2.39
N GLN A 19 4.15 16.38 -1.63
CA GLN A 19 2.98 15.51 -1.86
C GLN A 19 3.31 14.02 -1.80
N THR A 20 4.22 13.65 -0.89
CA THR A 20 4.60 12.26 -0.62
C THR A 20 4.00 11.81 0.70
N SER A 21 3.28 10.69 0.66
CA SER A 21 2.82 9.94 1.84
C SER A 21 3.77 8.77 2.10
N ILE A 22 3.90 8.39 3.37
CA ILE A 22 4.83 7.36 3.84
C ILE A 22 4.03 6.21 4.41
N TYR A 23 4.35 5.00 3.99
CA TYR A 23 3.74 3.77 4.50
C TYR A 23 4.82 2.78 4.87
N GLN A 24 4.74 2.21 6.06
CA GLN A 24 5.72 1.24 6.54
C GLN A 24 5.07 -0.13 6.71
N THR A 25 5.76 -1.17 6.25
CA THR A 25 5.38 -2.58 6.44
C THR A 25 6.03 -3.17 7.69
N ASN A 26 5.60 -4.38 8.06
CA ASN A 26 6.07 -5.04 9.29
C ASN A 26 7.56 -5.42 9.25
N ASP A 27 8.09 -5.77 8.09
CA ASP A 27 9.53 -5.96 7.84
C ASP A 27 10.36 -4.67 7.92
N GLY A 28 9.71 -3.51 8.09
CA GLY A 28 10.32 -2.20 8.17
C GLY A 28 10.53 -1.51 6.82
N THR A 29 10.11 -2.12 5.70
CA THR A 29 10.18 -1.47 4.38
C THR A 29 9.30 -0.22 4.35
N THR A 30 9.88 0.90 3.95
CA THR A 30 9.19 2.20 3.88
C THR A 30 8.88 2.55 2.43
N TYR A 31 7.61 2.38 2.06
CA TYR A 31 7.06 2.80 0.78
C TYR A 31 6.71 4.29 0.80
N LEU A 32 6.99 4.94 -0.32
CA LEU A 32 6.73 6.34 -0.56
C LEU A 32 5.75 6.43 -1.73
N PHE A 33 4.61 7.04 -1.45
CA PHE A 33 3.56 7.26 -2.44
C PHE A 33 3.46 8.74 -2.76
N GLN A 34 3.65 9.10 -4.02
CA GLN A 34 3.57 10.46 -4.50
C GLN A 34 2.38 10.63 -5.44
N ALA A 35 1.48 11.57 -5.10
CA ALA A 35 0.34 11.97 -5.91
C ALA A 35 0.43 13.47 -6.17
N ILE A 36 0.88 13.85 -7.37
CA ILE A 36 0.94 15.25 -7.81
C ILE A 36 -0.20 15.48 -8.80
N GLU A 37 -0.97 16.55 -8.58
CA GLU A 37 -2.02 16.96 -9.52
C GLU A 37 -1.48 17.11 -10.95
N GLY A 38 -2.13 16.44 -11.92
CA GLY A 38 -1.76 16.49 -13.33
C GLY A 38 -0.57 15.62 -13.74
N ALA A 39 -0.02 14.78 -12.85
CA ALA A 39 1.08 13.85 -13.17
C ALA A 39 0.74 12.40 -12.79
N PRO A 40 1.37 11.40 -13.45
CA PRO A 40 1.24 10.01 -13.04
C PRO A 40 1.67 9.80 -11.59
N MET A 41 0.85 9.07 -10.83
CA MET A 41 1.15 8.70 -9.46
C MET A 41 2.35 7.75 -9.41
N ARG A 42 3.10 7.79 -8.31
CA ARG A 42 4.34 7.01 -8.16
C ARG A 42 4.38 6.31 -6.83
N LEU A 43 4.77 5.03 -6.86
CA LEU A 43 5.13 4.24 -5.69
C LEU A 43 6.61 3.93 -5.79
N PHE A 44 7.37 4.23 -4.74
CA PHE A 44 8.81 4.01 -4.72
C PHE A 44 9.34 3.79 -3.31
N VAL A 45 10.58 3.29 -3.21
CA VAL A 45 11.36 3.28 -1.97
C VAL A 45 12.63 4.10 -2.15
N LEU A 46 13.22 4.55 -1.05
CA LEU A 46 14.56 5.15 -1.03
C LEU A 46 15.58 4.15 -0.50
N ILE A 47 16.51 3.73 -1.36
CA ILE A 47 17.61 2.82 -0.99
C ILE A 47 18.92 3.56 -1.20
N ARG A 48 19.62 3.87 -0.10
CA ARG A 48 20.88 4.63 -0.12
C ARG A 48 20.76 5.93 -0.94
N GLY A 49 19.66 6.66 -0.74
CA GLY A 49 19.35 7.91 -1.44
C GLY A 49 18.86 7.75 -2.90
N LYS A 50 18.84 6.54 -3.45
CA LYS A 50 18.31 6.28 -4.80
C LYS A 50 16.84 5.89 -4.72
N GLN A 51 16.02 6.50 -5.58
CA GLN A 51 14.62 6.13 -5.77
C GLN A 51 14.53 4.87 -6.63
N VAL A 52 13.86 3.84 -6.12
CA VAL A 52 13.49 2.65 -6.88
C VAL A 52 11.98 2.67 -7.03
N PHE A 53 11.49 2.63 -8.27
CA PHE A 53 10.07 2.81 -8.58
C PHE A 53 9.39 1.48 -8.88
N ALA A 54 8.17 1.33 -8.40
CA ALA A 54 7.27 0.27 -8.83
C ALA A 54 6.73 0.58 -10.24
N LYS A 55 6.56 -0.46 -11.06
CA LYS A 55 5.80 -0.36 -12.30
C LYS A 55 4.31 -0.52 -11.98
N LEU A 56 3.60 0.61 -11.93
CA LEU A 56 2.16 0.61 -11.63
C LEU A 56 1.33 0.15 -12.84
N PRO A 57 0.13 -0.44 -12.60
CA PRO A 57 -0.76 -0.90 -13.66
C PRO A 57 -1.42 0.26 -14.44
N SER A 58 -1.52 1.44 -13.82
CA SER A 58 -2.05 2.67 -14.42
C SER A 58 -1.41 3.90 -13.77
N ASP A 59 -1.71 5.09 -14.32
CA ASP A 59 -1.25 6.37 -13.79
C ASP A 59 -2.02 6.83 -12.53
N ILE A 60 -3.13 6.16 -12.20
CA ILE A 60 -4.01 6.53 -11.08
C ILE A 60 -4.19 5.32 -10.17
N ILE A 61 -3.67 5.44 -8.95
CA ILE A 61 -3.94 4.49 -7.89
C ILE A 61 -4.67 5.18 -6.74
N THR A 62 -5.46 4.42 -6.02
CA THR A 62 -6.22 4.91 -4.87
C THR A 62 -5.94 4.00 -3.68
N VAL A 63 -6.15 4.54 -2.48
CA VAL A 63 -6.12 3.82 -1.22
C VAL A 63 -4.85 2.97 -1.00
N PRO A 64 -3.65 3.57 -1.14
CA PRO A 64 -2.42 2.87 -0.77
C PRO A 64 -2.42 2.62 0.73
N GLU A 65 -2.31 1.37 1.15
CA GLU A 65 -2.31 0.94 2.53
C GLU A 65 -1.35 -0.24 2.72
N THR A 66 -0.73 -0.39 3.89
CA THR A 66 0.13 -1.54 4.19
C THR A 66 -0.59 -2.58 5.04
N ASP A 67 -0.36 -3.86 4.73
CA ASP A 67 -0.68 -4.98 5.61
C ASP A 67 0.37 -6.09 5.40
N GLY A 68 0.87 -6.65 6.49
CA GLY A 68 2.03 -7.54 6.44
C GLY A 68 3.26 -6.85 5.83
N ASP A 69 3.86 -7.52 4.84
CA ASP A 69 5.06 -7.07 4.12
C ASP A 69 4.75 -6.48 2.74
N ALA A 70 3.49 -6.14 2.48
CA ALA A 70 3.02 -5.64 1.20
C ALA A 70 2.31 -4.28 1.34
N MET A 71 2.41 -3.49 0.27
CA MET A 71 1.53 -2.36 0.01
C MET A 71 0.35 -2.86 -0.84
N TYR A 72 -0.87 -2.52 -0.46
CA TYR A 72 -2.09 -2.75 -1.21
C TYR A 72 -2.64 -1.43 -1.77
N PHE A 73 -3.23 -1.47 -2.95
CA PHE A 73 -3.87 -0.30 -3.56
C PHE A 73 -4.89 -0.73 -4.60
N ALA A 74 -5.79 0.18 -4.96
CA ALA A 74 -6.79 -0.04 -6.00
C ALA A 74 -6.47 0.77 -7.26
N SER A 75 -6.66 0.16 -8.44
CA SER A 75 -6.53 0.79 -9.75
C SER A 75 -7.50 0.13 -10.73
N ASP A 76 -8.22 0.92 -11.54
CA ASP A 76 -9.11 0.44 -12.61
C ASP A 76 -10.06 -0.70 -12.18
N GLY A 77 -10.67 -0.53 -11.00
CA GLY A 77 -11.61 -1.52 -10.45
C GLY A 77 -10.96 -2.84 -10.01
N LYS A 78 -9.64 -2.86 -9.84
CA LYS A 78 -8.86 -4.01 -9.35
C LYS A 78 -8.05 -3.65 -8.13
N ILE A 79 -7.76 -4.66 -7.31
CA ILE A 79 -6.90 -4.59 -6.15
C ILE A 79 -5.55 -5.20 -6.50
N TYR A 80 -4.49 -4.50 -6.16
CA TYR A 80 -3.10 -4.90 -6.39
C TYR A 80 -2.34 -4.96 -5.08
N SER A 81 -1.26 -5.73 -5.08
CA SER A 81 -0.21 -5.65 -4.06
C SER A 81 1.12 -5.31 -4.72
N ALA A 82 1.95 -4.57 -3.99
CA ALA A 82 3.33 -4.29 -4.31
C ALA A 82 4.22 -4.78 -3.15
N VAL A 83 5.23 -5.56 -3.50
CA VAL A 83 6.24 -6.08 -2.57
C VAL A 83 7.62 -5.73 -3.12
N LEU A 84 8.48 -5.19 -2.26
CA LEU A 84 9.91 -5.04 -2.54
C LEU A 84 10.62 -6.34 -2.16
N ASN A 85 11.34 -6.96 -3.09
CA ASN A 85 12.09 -8.17 -2.80
C ASN A 85 13.51 -7.85 -2.26
N GLU A 86 14.25 -8.90 -1.89
CA GLU A 86 15.63 -8.78 -1.38
C GLU A 86 16.63 -8.21 -2.41
N THR A 87 16.32 -8.31 -3.70
CA THR A 87 17.12 -7.70 -4.78
C THR A 87 16.77 -6.22 -5.01
N ASN A 88 15.92 -5.64 -4.15
CA ASN A 88 15.42 -4.28 -4.25
C ASN A 88 14.60 -4.00 -5.52
N GLU A 89 13.84 -4.99 -5.96
CA GLU A 89 12.95 -4.89 -7.12
C GLU A 89 11.50 -5.02 -6.67
N PHE A 90 10.65 -4.18 -7.25
CA PHE A 90 9.22 -4.26 -7.01
C PHE A 90 8.60 -5.40 -7.82
N THR A 91 7.80 -6.21 -7.13
CA THR A 91 6.80 -7.07 -7.75
C THR A 91 5.43 -6.47 -7.50
N VAL A 92 4.75 -6.06 -8.57
CA VAL A 92 3.35 -5.60 -8.52
C VAL A 92 2.47 -6.69 -9.11
N GLN A 93 1.48 -7.16 -8.36
CA GLN A 93 0.62 -8.26 -8.76
C GLN A 93 -0.86 -7.92 -8.54
N HIS A 94 -1.70 -8.36 -9.47
CA HIS A 94 -3.15 -8.32 -9.31
C HIS A 94 -3.57 -9.35 -8.25
N VAL A 95 -4.37 -8.91 -7.28
CA VAL A 95 -4.84 -9.74 -6.17
C VAL A 95 -6.27 -10.22 -6.45
N ARG A 96 -7.18 -9.28 -6.75
CA ARG A 96 -8.59 -9.56 -7.08
C ARG A 96 -9.26 -8.34 -7.71
N ASP A 97 -10.42 -8.54 -8.31
CA ASP A 97 -11.29 -7.44 -8.71
C ASP A 97 -11.94 -6.78 -7.48
N LYS A 98 -12.19 -5.47 -7.58
CA LYS A 98 -12.95 -4.70 -6.60
C LYS A 98 -14.44 -5.08 -6.72
N LEU A 99 -15.11 -5.33 -5.60
CA LEU A 99 -16.54 -5.60 -5.62
C LEU A 99 -17.36 -4.31 -5.88
N PRO A 100 -18.55 -4.40 -6.50
CA PRO A 100 -19.48 -3.28 -6.58
C PRO A 100 -19.80 -2.76 -5.17
N LEU A 101 -19.87 -1.44 -4.97
CA LEU A 101 -20.15 -0.83 -3.65
C LEU A 101 -19.15 -1.20 -2.54
N GLU A 102 -17.98 -1.74 -2.88
CA GLU A 102 -16.90 -1.92 -1.91
C GLU A 102 -16.30 -0.57 -1.53
N GLU A 103 -16.27 -0.32 -0.23
CA GLU A 103 -15.65 0.83 0.42
C GLU A 103 -14.29 0.42 0.97
N PHE A 104 -13.34 1.36 0.98
CA PHE A 104 -12.01 1.14 1.50
C PHE A 104 -11.85 1.85 2.84
N HIS A 105 -11.08 1.25 3.72
CA HIS A 105 -10.72 1.79 5.02
C HIS A 105 -9.22 1.64 5.25
N ASP A 106 -8.70 2.46 6.17
CA ASP A 106 -7.31 2.45 6.61
C ASP A 106 -6.85 1.03 6.99
N SER A 107 -5.54 0.79 6.94
CA SER A 107 -4.92 -0.52 7.28
C SER A 107 -5.34 -1.65 6.32
N ALA A 108 -5.52 -1.32 5.05
CA ALA A 108 -5.84 -2.24 3.97
C ALA A 108 -7.11 -3.08 4.21
N PHE A 109 -8.14 -2.46 4.78
CA PHE A 109 -9.45 -3.08 4.96
C PHE A 109 -10.45 -2.63 3.89
N CYS A 110 -11.37 -3.54 3.59
CA CYS A 110 -12.52 -3.30 2.74
C CYS A 110 -13.80 -3.53 3.55
N VAL A 111 -14.84 -2.79 3.22
CA VAL A 111 -16.20 -3.00 3.71
C VAL A 111 -17.12 -3.17 2.52
N HIS A 112 -18.01 -4.16 2.58
CA HIS A 112 -19.00 -4.39 1.54
C HIS A 112 -20.38 -4.71 2.14
N ASP A 113 -21.40 -4.10 1.56
CA ASP A 113 -22.79 -4.35 1.92
C ASP A 113 -23.31 -5.59 1.17
N ARG A 114 -23.71 -6.64 1.89
CA ARG A 114 -24.28 -7.84 1.26
C ARG A 114 -25.77 -7.62 0.98
N TYR A 115 -26.12 -7.12 -0.21
CA TYR A 115 -27.51 -7.05 -0.68
C TYR A 115 -27.89 -8.33 -1.45
N LEU A 116 -28.59 -9.25 -0.80
CA LEU A 116 -29.38 -10.27 -1.50
C LEU A 116 -30.82 -9.75 -1.57
N LEU A 117 -31.35 -9.61 -2.79
CA LEU A 117 -32.74 -9.29 -3.15
C LEU A 117 -33.72 -9.35 -1.95
N PHE A 118 -33.85 -8.25 -1.21
CA PHE A 118 -34.82 -8.00 -0.11
C PHE A 118 -34.45 -8.38 1.34
N ILE A 119 -33.22 -8.81 1.67
CA ILE A 119 -32.78 -8.93 3.08
C ILE A 119 -31.38 -8.33 3.26
N ASN A 120 -31.29 -7.23 4.02
CA ASN A 120 -30.00 -6.64 4.41
C ASN A 120 -29.34 -7.55 5.45
N LYS A 121 -28.28 -8.28 5.07
CA LYS A 121 -27.53 -9.15 5.98
C LYS A 121 -26.43 -8.40 6.77
N GLY A 122 -26.29 -7.09 6.57
CA GLY A 122 -25.31 -6.26 7.25
C GLY A 122 -24.03 -6.04 6.43
N LYS A 123 -23.17 -5.16 6.95
CA LYS A 123 -21.83 -4.88 6.44
C LYS A 123 -20.86 -5.94 6.93
N TYR A 124 -19.92 -6.36 6.10
CA TYR A 124 -18.80 -7.18 6.54
C TYR A 124 -17.47 -6.53 6.15
N THR A 125 -16.49 -6.67 7.04
CA THR A 125 -15.14 -6.12 6.91
C THR A 125 -14.17 -7.27 6.65
N TYR A 126 -13.27 -7.09 5.69
CA TYR A 126 -12.27 -8.07 5.28
C TYR A 126 -11.04 -7.34 4.74
N ARG A 127 -9.92 -8.03 4.57
CA ARG A 127 -8.68 -7.42 4.08
C ARG A 127 -8.73 -7.24 2.58
N MET A 128 -7.96 -6.29 2.06
CA MET A 128 -7.85 -6.05 0.61
C MET A 128 -7.43 -7.29 -0.17
N TRP A 129 -6.68 -8.21 0.45
CA TRP A 129 -6.24 -9.46 -0.17
C TRP A 129 -7.14 -10.67 0.09
N ASP A 130 -8.14 -10.55 0.96
CA ASP A 130 -9.12 -11.61 1.15
C ASP A 130 -9.98 -11.77 -0.11
N ASN A 131 -10.48 -12.98 -0.34
CA ASN A 131 -11.50 -13.21 -1.36
C ASN A 131 -12.88 -13.23 -0.70
N PRO A 132 -13.62 -12.11 -0.67
CA PRO A 132 -14.91 -12.01 0.01
C PRO A 132 -15.99 -12.94 -0.56
N ALA A 133 -15.80 -13.48 -1.78
CA ALA A 133 -16.74 -14.44 -2.37
C ALA A 133 -16.60 -15.86 -1.80
N ARG A 134 -15.58 -16.14 -0.99
CA ARG A 134 -15.33 -17.46 -0.38
C ARG A 134 -15.91 -17.59 1.05
N ASP A 135 -16.39 -16.50 1.65
CA ASP A 135 -16.88 -16.42 3.04
C ASP A 135 -18.39 -16.05 3.17
#